data_AF-X1Q1A6-F1
#
_entry.id   AF-X1Q1A6-F1
#
_cell.length_a   1.000
_cell.length_b   1.000
_cell.length_c   1.000
_cell.angle_alpha   90.00
_cell.angle_beta   90.00
_cell.angle_gamma   90.00
#
_symmetry.space_group_name_H-M   'P 1'
#
loop_
_entity.id
_entity.type
_entity.pdbx_description
1 polymer ?
#
loop_
_entity_poly.entity_id
_entity_poly.type
_entity_poly.pdbx_seq_one_letter_code
_entity_poly.pdbx_strand_id
1 'polypeptide(L)' 'ALGPILAQRIVEYRQKKGPFQDLSDLEKVPGIGKLKLEKIKGKICLDEK' A
#
# COMPACT_ATOMS: atom_id res chain seq x y z
N ALA A 1 -8.86 0.17 10.11
CA ALA A 1 -9.27 0.86 8.88
C ALA A 1 -8.11 1.68 8.35
N LEU A 2 -7.93 1.77 7.03
CA LEU A 2 -7.03 2.74 6.41
C LEU A 2 -7.77 4.08 6.38
N GLY A 3 -7.21 5.11 7.02
CA GLY A 3 -7.81 6.45 7.00
C GLY A 3 -7.63 7.13 5.64
N PRO A 4 -8.40 8.19 5.35
CA PRO A 4 -8.39 8.87 4.05
C PRO A 4 -7.01 9.39 3.64
N ILE A 5 -6.24 9.93 4.59
CA ILE A 5 -4.86 10.41 4.36
C ILE A 5 -3.96 9.27 3.86
N LEU A 6 -4.09 8.07 4.45
CA LEU A 6 -3.25 6.94 4.11
C LEU A 6 -3.63 6.37 2.74
N ALA A 7 -4.93 6.31 2.44
CA ALA A 7 -5.43 5.92 1.12
C ALA A 7 -4.91 6.87 0.03
N GLN A 8 -4.93 8.18 0.26
CA GLN A 8 -4.40 9.17 -0.67
C GLN A 8 -2.90 8.95 -0.94
N ARG A 9 -2.11 8.64 0.09
CA ARG A 9 -0.67 8.35 -0.08
C ARG A 9 -0.41 7.11 -0.91
N ILE A 10 -1.24 6.07 -0.79
CA ILE A 10 -1.11 4.86 -1.63
C ILE A 10 -1.33 5.22 -3.10
N VAL A 11 -2.36 6.02 -3.39
CA VAL A 11 -2.66 6.48 -4.76
C VAL A 11 -1.54 7.36 -5.30
N GLU A 12 -1.07 8.34 -4.54
CA GLU A 12 0.03 9.21 -4.95
C GLU A 12 1.32 8.44 -5.20
N TYR A 13 1.66 7.48 -4.32
CA TYR A 13 2.82 6.64 -4.49
C TYR A 13 2.73 5.85 -5.80
N ARG A 14 1.58 5.21 -6.06
CA ARG A 14 1.33 4.49 -7.31
C ARG A 14 1.43 5.38 -8.54
N GLN A 15 0.95 6.63 -8.46
CA GLN A 15 1.04 7.58 -9.57
C GLN A 15 2.49 8.03 -9.86
N LYS A 16 3.30 8.23 -8.80
CA LYS A 16 4.69 8.71 -8.93
C LYS A 16 5.70 7.61 -9.23
N LYS A 17 5.47 6.40 -8.71
CA LYS A 17 6.41 5.25 -8.79
C LYS A 17 5.96 4.16 -9.75
N GLY A 18 4.70 4.16 -10.17
CA GLY A 18 4.10 3.09 -10.95
C GLY A 18 3.37 2.05 -10.09
N PRO A 19 2.87 0.97 -10.71
CA PRO A 19 2.16 -0.10 -9.99
C PRO A 19 3.04 -0.78 -8.94
N PHE A 20 2.41 -1.24 -7.86
CA PHE A 20 3.08 -2.07 -6.85
C PHE A 20 3.39 -3.45 -7.46
N GLN A 21 4.65 -3.87 -7.40
CA GLN A 21 5.08 -5.19 -7.86
C GLN A 21 4.86 -6.28 -6.79
N ASP A 22 4.98 -5.89 -5.52
CA ASP A 22 4.87 -6.78 -4.37
C ASP A 22 4.13 -6.09 -3.23
N LEU A 23 3.51 -6.88 -2.33
CA LEU A 23 2.85 -6.35 -1.14
C LEU A 23 3.82 -5.59 -0.23
N SER A 24 5.09 -5.97 -0.21
CA SER A 24 6.15 -5.29 0.56
C SER A 24 6.40 -3.86 0.06
N ASP A 25 6.03 -3.54 -1.18
CA ASP A 25 6.20 -2.20 -1.75
C ASP A 25 5.26 -1.18 -1.08
N LEU A 26 4.16 -1.64 -0.47
CA LEU A 26 3.30 -0.81 0.37
C LEU A 26 4.03 -0.28 1.61
N GLU A 27 5.08 -0.94 2.10
CA GLU A 27 5.90 -0.44 3.22
C GLU A 27 6.71 0.80 2.84
N LYS A 28 6.90 1.06 1.54
CA LYS A 28 7.55 2.28 1.05
C LYS A 28 6.60 3.48 1.07
N VAL A 29 5.30 3.26 1.28
CA VAL A 29 4.31 4.34 1.41
C VAL A 29 4.42 4.97 2.81
N PRO A 30 4.65 6.29 2.92
CA PRO A 30 4.82 6.95 4.21
C PRO A 30 3.62 6.74 5.14
N GLY A 31 3.85 6.10 6.28
CA GLY A 31 2.82 5.80 7.27
C GLY A 31 2.19 4.42 7.15
N ILE A 32 2.65 3.58 6.21
CA ILE A 32 2.47 2.12 6.20
C ILE A 32 3.82 1.51 6.57
N GLY A 33 3.91 0.91 7.76
CA GLY A 33 5.06 0.06 8.13
C GLY A 33 4.63 -1.39 8.32
N LYS A 34 5.57 -2.28 8.61
CA LYS A 34 5.35 -3.73 8.85
C LYS A 34 4.07 -4.04 9.61
N LEU A 35 3.88 -3.45 10.79
CA LEU A 35 2.70 -3.71 11.63
C LEU A 35 1.36 -3.39 10.95
N LYS A 36 1.32 -2.34 10.12
CA LYS A 36 0.11 -1.99 9.37
C LYS A 36 -0.06 -2.90 8.17
N LEU A 37 1.02 -3.18 7.45
CA LEU A 37 0.99 -4.11 6.32
C LEU A 37 0.47 -5.48 6.77
N GLU A 38 1.02 -6.04 7.84
CA GLU A 38 0.59 -7.33 8.43
C GLU A 38 -0.92 -7.34 8.73
N LYS A 39 -1.47 -6.26 9.29
CA LYS A 39 -2.91 -6.13 9.59
C LYS A 39 -3.80 -6.08 8.35
N ILE A 40 -3.29 -5.61 7.22
CA ILE A 40 -4.06 -5.48 5.97
C ILE A 40 -3.70 -6.54 4.93
N LYS A 41 -2.59 -7.29 5.10
CA LYS A 41 -2.04 -8.25 4.14
C LYS A 41 -3.06 -9.31 3.73
N GLY A 42 -3.91 -9.76 4.66
CA GLY A 42 -4.99 -10.71 4.37
C GLY A 42 -6.26 -10.09 3.76
N LYS A 43 -6.26 -8.78 3.50
CA LYS A 43 -7.41 -8.02 2.95
C LYS A 43 -7.07 -7.30 1.64
N ILE A 44 -5.86 -7.46 1.15
CA ILE A 44 -5.37 -6.81 -0.06
C ILE A 44 -4.73 -7.87 -0.95
N CYS A 45 -4.88 -7.68 -2.25
CA CYS A 45 -4.29 -8.53 -3.27
C CYS A 45 -3.66 -7.61 -4.31
N LEU A 46 -2.60 -8.06 -4.97
CA LEU A 46 -2.19 -7.43 -6.22
C LEU A 46 -3.05 -7.99 -7.33
N ASP A 47 -3.47 -7.12 -8.24
CA ASP A 47 -4.13 -7.53 -9.47
C ASP A 47 -3.05 -8.05 -10.40
N GLU A 48 -3.02 -9.37 -10.63
CA GLU A 48 -2.19 -9.97 -11.65
C GLU A 48 -2.76 -9.59 -13.01
N LYS A 49 -1.96 -8.88 -13.81
CA LYS A 49 -2.28 -8.61 -15.21
C LYS A 49 -2.12 -9.86 -16.07
#